data_AF-A0A426QG16-F1
#
_entry.id   AF-A0A426QG16-F1
#
_cell.length_a   1.000
_cell.length_b   1.000
_cell.length_c   1.000
_cell.angle_alpha   90.00
_cell.angle_beta   90.00
_cell.angle_gamma   90.00
#
_symmetry.space_group_name_H-M   'P 1'
#
loop_
_entity.id
_entity.type
_entity.pdbx_description
1 polymer ?
#
loop_
_entity_poly.entity_id
_entity_poly.type
_entity_poly.pdbx_seq_one_letter_code
_entity_poly.pdbx_strand_id
1 'polypeptide(L)'
;MPAHPAILNWEGNETIAEAKRLIDQRTPLELQLPPDLHFALFSRLCAEERNQPESVEIEGGPELLEQIAQISALAALADLVVPLREAGAGVRVISPSPAILIDFKNG
;
A
#
# COMPACT_ATOMS: atom_id res chain seq x y z
N MET A 1 10.47 -11.11 -18.96
CA MET A 1 9.15 -10.50 -18.70
C MET A 1 9.16 -10.02 -17.27
N PRO A 2 8.74 -8.79 -16.94
CA PRO A 2 8.57 -8.42 -15.54
C PRO A 2 7.59 -9.42 -14.92
N ALA A 3 7.90 -9.89 -13.71
CA ALA A 3 6.94 -10.68 -12.94
C ALA A 3 5.69 -9.84 -12.78
N HIS A 4 4.52 -10.39 -13.14
CA HIS A 4 3.27 -9.70 -12.87
C HIS A 4 3.10 -9.67 -11.34
N PRO A 5 2.69 -8.53 -10.76
CA PRO A 5 2.48 -8.44 -9.34
C PRO A 5 1.40 -9.43 -8.91
N ALA A 6 1.59 -10.06 -7.76
CA ALA A 6 0.55 -10.85 -7.12
C ALA A 6 -0.57 -9.91 -6.66
N ILE A 7 -1.80 -10.15 -7.12
CA ILE A 7 -2.94 -9.31 -6.77
C ILE A 7 -3.60 -9.89 -5.52
N LEU A 8 -3.73 -9.08 -4.48
CA LEU A 8 -4.45 -9.39 -3.26
C LEU A 8 -5.60 -8.40 -3.06
N ASN A 9 -6.76 -8.91 -2.68
CA ASN A 9 -7.86 -8.06 -2.22
C ASN A 9 -7.71 -7.83 -0.72
N TRP A 10 -7.86 -6.58 -0.28
CA TRP A 10 -7.85 -6.24 1.14
C TRP A 10 -9.14 -6.68 1.82
N GLU A 11 -9.00 -7.62 2.74
CA GLU A 11 -10.06 -8.15 3.61
C GLU A 11 -9.70 -7.94 5.09
N GLY A 12 -8.78 -7.00 5.36
CA GLY A 12 -8.28 -6.73 6.71
C GLY A 12 -7.16 -7.69 7.13
N ASN A 13 -7.24 -8.18 8.36
CA ASN A 13 -6.19 -9.02 8.97
C ASN A 13 -5.92 -10.31 8.18
N GLU A 14 -6.93 -10.84 7.48
CA GLU A 14 -6.81 -12.09 6.70
C GLU A 14 -5.80 -11.95 5.56
N THR A 15 -5.68 -10.77 4.97
CA THR A 15 -4.73 -10.50 3.88
C THR A 15 -3.28 -10.36 4.36
N ILE A 16 -3.05 -10.09 5.65
CA ILE A 16 -1.71 -9.79 6.20
C ILE A 16 -0.78 -11.00 6.13
N ALA A 17 -1.27 -12.20 6.41
CA ALA A 17 -0.43 -13.40 6.39
C ALA A 17 0.11 -13.67 4.98
N GLU A 18 -0.75 -13.53 3.97
CA GLU A 18 -0.38 -13.74 2.57
C GLU A 18 0.53 -12.62 2.06
N ALA A 19 0.25 -11.36 2.42
CA ALA A 19 1.12 -10.24 2.08
C ALA A 19 2.53 -10.43 2.68
N LYS A 20 2.65 -10.84 3.96
CA LYS A 20 3.95 -11.16 4.59
C LYS A 20 4.69 -12.25 3.83
N ARG A 21 3.99 -13.31 3.39
CA ARG A 21 4.58 -14.39 2.60
C ARG A 21 5.14 -13.89 1.26
N LEU A 22 4.42 -13.03 0.56
CA LEU A 22 4.89 -12.44 -0.70
C LEU A 22 6.09 -11.50 -0.50
N ILE A 23 6.08 -10.73 0.59
CA ILE A 23 7.18 -9.82 0.95
C ILE A 23 8.46 -10.61 1.27
N ASP A 24 8.37 -11.70 2.03
CA ASP A 24 9.51 -12.59 2.33
C ASP A 24 10.11 -13.18 1.04
N GLN A 25 9.25 -13.49 0.06
CA GLN A 25 9.64 -13.96 -1.27
C GLN A 25 10.09 -12.83 -2.21
N ARG A 26 10.08 -11.57 -1.77
CA ARG A 26 10.32 -10.37 -2.59
C ARG A 26 9.50 -10.37 -3.89
N THR A 27 8.27 -10.89 -3.81
CA THR A 27 7.35 -10.94 -4.94
C THR A 27 6.57 -9.63 -4.98
N PRO A 28 6.66 -8.83 -6.07
CA PRO A 28 5.87 -7.63 -6.22
C PRO A 28 4.38 -7.93 -6.00
N LEU A 29 3.66 -7.05 -5.31
CA LEU A 29 2.24 -7.24 -5.06
C LEU A 29 1.43 -5.96 -5.25
N GLU A 30 0.18 -6.14 -5.63
CA GLU A 30 -0.83 -5.10 -5.70
C GLU A 30 -1.93 -5.46 -4.70
N LEU A 31 -2.07 -4.64 -3.66
CA LEU A 31 -3.13 -4.77 -2.68
C LEU A 31 -4.29 -3.84 -3.08
N GLN A 32 -5.36 -4.44 -3.58
CA GLN A 32 -6.57 -3.73 -3.98
C GLN A 32 -7.40 -3.40 -2.74
N LEU A 33 -7.68 -2.12 -2.55
CA LEU A 33 -8.43 -1.62 -1.42
C LEU A 33 -9.90 -1.39 -1.80
N PRO A 34 -10.83 -1.47 -0.83
CA PRO A 34 -12.20 -1.05 -1.03
C PRO A 34 -12.32 0.41 -1.51
N PRO A 35 -13.20 0.72 -2.48
CA PRO A 35 -13.31 2.05 -3.10
C PRO A 35 -13.74 3.16 -2.13
N ASP A 36 -14.43 2.80 -1.05
CA ASP A 36 -14.82 3.72 0.04
C ASP A 36 -13.62 4.26 0.83
N LEU A 37 -12.43 3.64 0.71
CA LEU A 37 -11.20 4.14 1.32
C LEU A 37 -10.53 5.27 0.54
N HIS A 38 -11.01 5.60 -0.68
CA HIS A 38 -10.47 6.71 -1.47
C HIS A 38 -10.43 8.02 -0.67
N PHE A 39 -11.54 8.44 -0.08
CA PHE A 39 -11.63 9.69 0.67
C PHE A 39 -10.75 9.68 1.93
N ALA A 40 -10.64 8.52 2.59
CA ALA A 40 -9.78 8.37 3.76
C ALA A 40 -8.31 8.53 3.40
N LEU A 41 -7.87 7.91 2.28
CA LEU A 41 -6.52 8.04 1.75
C LEU A 41 -6.23 9.48 1.30
N PHE A 42 -7.12 10.08 0.51
CA PHE A 42 -6.97 11.45 0.04
C PHE A 42 -6.87 12.44 1.20
N SER A 43 -7.77 12.35 2.19
CA SER A 43 -7.74 13.22 3.36
C SER A 43 -6.47 13.05 4.21
N ARG A 44 -5.94 11.82 4.30
CA ARG A 44 -4.75 11.51 5.10
C ARG A 44 -3.46 11.94 4.44
N LEU A 45 -3.38 11.84 3.11
CA LEU A 45 -2.14 12.00 2.33
C LEU A 45 -2.05 13.34 1.58
N CYS A 46 -3.18 13.95 1.22
CA CYS A 46 -3.25 15.16 0.39
C CYS A 46 -3.88 16.36 1.14
N ALA A 47 -3.72 16.44 2.47
CA ALA A 47 -4.42 17.41 3.33
C ALA A 47 -4.25 18.89 2.91
N GLU A 48 -3.19 19.24 2.18
CA GLU A 48 -2.89 20.60 1.73
C GLU A 48 -3.35 20.91 0.28
N GLU A 49 -3.70 19.91 -0.52
CA GLU A 49 -3.96 20.05 -1.95
C GLU A 49 -5.45 20.13 -2.31
N ARG A 50 -6.21 20.97 -1.58
CA ARG A 50 -7.68 21.10 -1.71
C ARG A 50 -8.23 21.50 -3.09
N ASN A 51 -7.36 21.84 -4.05
CA ASN A 51 -7.75 22.35 -5.37
C ASN A 51 -7.37 21.42 -6.54
N GLN A 52 -6.86 20.22 -6.27
CA GLN A 52 -6.54 19.23 -7.31
C GLN A 52 -7.66 18.20 -7.46
N PRO A 53 -7.79 17.53 -8.63
CA PRO A 53 -8.69 16.38 -8.77
C PRO A 53 -8.40 15.37 -7.65
N GLU A 54 -9.46 14.76 -7.11
CA GLU A 54 -9.39 13.77 -6.02
C GLU A 54 -8.72 12.48 -6.51
N SER A 55 -7.42 12.55 -6.78
CA SER A 55 -6.57 11.46 -7.16
C SER A 55 -5.36 11.43 -6.24
N VAL A 56 -4.96 10.24 -5.84
CA VAL A 56 -3.75 10.04 -5.04
C VAL A 56 -2.80 9.25 -5.92
N GLU A 57 -1.60 9.77 -6.12
CA GLU A 57 -0.49 9.04 -6.73
C GLU A 57 0.79 9.43 -5.99
N ILE A 58 1.13 8.66 -4.96
CA ILE A 58 2.26 8.95 -4.08
C ILE A 58 3.16 7.73 -4.02
N GLU A 59 4.45 7.95 -4.25
CA GLU A 59 5.50 6.95 -4.10
C GLU A 59 6.35 7.26 -2.87
N GLY A 60 6.82 6.22 -2.19
CA GLY A 60 7.67 6.32 -1.02
C GLY A 60 8.23 4.97 -0.61
N GLY A 61 8.76 4.90 0.61
CA GLY A 61 9.14 3.65 1.25
C GLY A 61 8.09 3.13 2.23
N PRO A 62 8.47 2.20 3.12
CA PRO A 62 7.61 1.65 4.17
C PRO A 62 6.97 2.71 5.08
N GLU A 63 7.58 3.89 5.20
CA GLU A 63 7.03 5.04 5.93
C GLU A 63 5.70 5.57 5.34
N LEU A 64 5.46 5.35 4.04
CA LEU A 64 4.16 5.66 3.44
C LEU A 64 3.09 4.72 3.96
N LEU A 65 3.43 3.43 4.14
CA LEU A 65 2.52 2.44 4.71
C LEU A 65 2.24 2.71 6.20
N GLU A 66 3.24 3.17 6.96
CA GLU A 66 3.05 3.62 8.35
C GLU A 66 2.00 4.73 8.47
N GLN A 67 1.98 5.69 7.54
CA GLN A 67 1.00 6.77 7.53
C GLN A 67 -0.40 6.26 7.20
N ILE A 68 -0.51 5.36 6.23
CA ILE A 68 -1.79 4.75 5.82
C ILE A 68 -2.37 3.88 6.95
N ALA A 69 -1.52 3.18 7.70
CA ALA A 69 -1.94 2.36 8.84
C ALA A 69 -2.55 3.18 10.00
N GLN A 70 -2.52 4.51 9.94
CA GLN A 70 -3.27 5.35 10.88
C GLN A 70 -4.76 5.47 10.53
N ILE A 71 -5.16 5.02 9.33
CA ILE A 71 -6.57 4.87 8.95
C ILE A 71 -7.08 3.59 9.61
N SER A 72 -8.12 3.67 10.44
CA SER A 72 -8.60 2.53 11.25
C SER A 72 -8.91 1.27 10.43
N ALA A 73 -9.47 1.42 9.22
CA ALA A 73 -9.76 0.31 8.31
C ALA A 73 -8.51 -0.37 7.72
N LEU A 74 -7.35 0.28 7.82
CA LEU A 74 -6.06 -0.15 7.29
C LEU A 74 -5.01 -0.35 8.39
N ALA A 75 -5.40 -0.32 9.66
CA ALA A 75 -4.47 -0.37 10.79
C ALA A 75 -3.56 -1.60 10.78
N ALA A 76 -4.07 -2.72 10.27
CA ALA A 76 -3.32 -3.97 10.17
C ALA A 76 -2.16 -3.91 9.18
N LEU A 77 -2.09 -2.91 8.29
CA LEU A 77 -0.93 -2.71 7.41
C LEU A 77 0.35 -2.35 8.18
N ALA A 78 0.23 -1.87 9.43
CA ALA A 78 1.39 -1.61 10.30
C ALA A 78 2.28 -2.86 10.47
N ASP A 79 1.69 -4.05 10.42
CA ASP A 79 2.38 -5.33 10.52
C ASP A 79 3.31 -5.64 9.34
N LEU A 80 3.15 -4.95 8.20
CA LEU A 80 3.94 -5.15 7.00
C LEU A 80 5.14 -4.19 6.94
N VAL A 81 5.15 -3.13 7.75
CA VAL A 81 6.15 -2.05 7.71
C VAL A 81 7.57 -2.59 7.93
N VAL A 82 7.78 -3.37 8.99
CA VAL A 82 9.11 -3.92 9.32
C VAL A 82 9.59 -4.88 8.21
N PRO A 83 8.79 -5.89 7.78
CA PRO A 83 9.15 -6.75 6.65
C PRO A 83 9.52 -5.98 5.38
N LEU A 84 8.75 -4.95 5.02
CA LEU A 84 9.02 -4.13 3.83
C LEU A 84 10.32 -3.35 3.95
N ARG A 85 10.61 -2.81 5.14
CA ARG A 85 11.84 -2.08 5.43
C ARG A 85 13.06 -2.99 5.32
N GLU A 86 12.99 -4.19 5.88
CA GLU A 86 14.06 -5.20 5.78
C GLU A 86 14.25 -5.70 4.34
N ALA A 87 13.17 -5.78 3.57
CA ALA A 87 13.21 -6.17 2.17
C ALA A 87 13.66 -5.04 1.22
N GLY A 88 13.78 -3.80 1.71
CA GLY A 88 14.12 -2.63 0.89
C GLY A 88 13.05 -2.28 -0.15
N ALA A 89 11.78 -2.51 0.18
CA ALA A 89 10.66 -2.36 -0.73
C ALA A 89 10.29 -0.89 -0.97
N GLY A 90 9.86 -0.58 -2.20
CA GLY A 90 9.15 0.65 -2.54
C GLY A 90 7.63 0.45 -2.39
N VAL A 91 6.95 1.50 -1.94
CA VAL A 91 5.49 1.53 -1.78
C VAL A 91 4.93 2.66 -2.62
N ARG A 92 3.88 2.38 -3.38
CA ARG A 92 3.12 3.37 -4.13
C ARG A 92 1.64 3.24 -3.82
N VAL A 93 0.97 4.36 -3.64
CA VAL A 93 -0.48 4.42 -3.41
C VAL A 93 -1.12 5.10 -4.60
N ILE A 94 -2.13 4.46 -5.17
CA ILE A 94 -2.94 5.01 -6.25
C ILE A 94 -4.40 5.13 -5.82
N SER A 95 -5.11 6.14 -6.29
CA SER A 95 -6.55 6.36 -6.10
C SER A 95 -7.07 7.34 -7.18
N PRO A 96 -8.31 7.22 -7.71
CA PRO A 96 -9.55 6.95 -6.99
C PRO A 96 -9.99 5.48 -6.87
N SER A 97 -9.41 4.57 -7.66
CA SER A 97 -9.49 3.12 -7.41
C SER A 97 -8.34 2.76 -6.48
N PRO A 98 -8.57 2.64 -5.16
CA PRO A 98 -7.49 2.64 -4.21
C PRO A 98 -6.70 1.33 -4.27
N ALA A 99 -5.39 1.43 -4.45
CA ALA A 99 -4.50 0.28 -4.39
C ALA A 99 -3.13 0.66 -3.82
N ILE A 100 -2.50 -0.30 -3.16
CA ILE A 100 -1.12 -0.19 -2.66
C ILE A 100 -0.26 -1.13 -3.48
N LEU A 101 0.66 -0.57 -4.24
CA LEU A 101 1.64 -1.27 -5.06
C LEU A 101 2.93 -1.38 -4.25
N ILE A 102 3.44 -2.60 -4.13
CA ILE A 102 4.70 -2.89 -3.46
C ILE A 102 5.63 -3.52 -4.48
N ASP A 103 6.79 -2.89 -4.66
CA ASP A 103 7.85 -3.37 -5.55
C ASP A 103 9.16 -3.54 -4.78
N PHE A 104 10.00 -4.46 -5.24
CA PHE A 104 11.30 -4.73 -4.64
C PHE A 104 12.35 -4.36 -5.67
N LYS A 105 13.15 -3.33 -5.39
CA LYS A 105 14.28 -3.02 -6.27
C LYS A 105 15.22 -4.22 -6.27
N ASN A 106 15.41 -4.85 -7.43
CA ASN A 106 16.49 -5.82 -7.62
C ASN A 106 17.80 -5.11 -7.30
N GLY A 107 18.40 -5.45 -6.16
CA GLY A 107 19.79 -5.13 -5.85
C GLY A 107 20.74 -5.87 -6.78
#